data_AF-A0A0S8GP81-F1
#
_entry.id   AF-A0A0S8GP81-F1
#
_cell.length_a   1.000
_cell.length_b   1.000
_cell.length_c   1.000
_cell.angle_alpha   90.00
_cell.angle_beta   90.00
_cell.angle_gamma   90.00
#
_symmetry.space_group_name_H-M   'P 1'
#
loop_
_entity.id
_entity.type
_entity.pdbx_description
1 polymer ?
#
loop_
_entity_poly.entity_id
_entity_poly.type
_entity_poly.pdbx_seq_one_letter_code
_entity_poly.pdbx_strand_id
1 'polypeptide(L)' 'GPSRPNPIGLSVVRLLRVEPGILHVQDVDIVDGTPLLDIKPYVPQFDIREVQRIGWLEENVQKVSRSRDDGRFKKKP' A
#
# COMPACT_ATOMS: atom_id res chain seq x y z
N GLY A 1 -3.41 9.99 -5.93
CA GLY A 1 -2.86 9.49 -4.66
C GLY A 1 -3.51 10.20 -3.49
N PRO A 2 -3.42 9.70 -2.25
CA PRO A 2 -3.83 10.46 -1.08
C PRO A 2 -3.00 11.74 -1.00
N SER A 3 -3.65 12.90 -0.89
CA SER A 3 -2.97 14.19 -0.77
C SER A 3 -2.35 14.29 0.62
N ARG A 4 -1.03 14.14 0.70
CA ARG A 4 -0.24 14.27 1.93
C ARG A 4 0.95 15.18 1.63
N PRO A 5 1.45 15.98 2.60
CA PRO A 5 2.67 16.78 2.41
C PRO A 5 3.87 15.93 1.98
N ASN A 6 3.97 14.71 2.51
CA ASN A 6 4.95 13.70 2.12
C ASN A 6 4.21 12.52 1.45
N PRO A 7 4.27 12.36 0.13
CA PRO A 7 3.52 11.35 -0.61
C PRO A 7 4.21 9.97 -0.55
N ILE A 8 4.49 9.49 0.66
CA ILE A 8 5.14 8.19 0.89
C ILE A 8 4.04 7.14 1.11
N GLY A 9 3.99 6.13 0.24
CA GLY A 9 3.14 4.95 0.40
C GLY A 9 3.85 3.86 1.20
N LEU A 10 3.07 3.00 1.85
CA LEU A 10 3.55 1.82 2.56
C LEU A 10 2.66 0.64 2.16
N SER A 11 3.28 -0.43 1.67
CA SER A 11 2.59 -1.66 1.26
C SER A 11 3.28 -2.86 1.92
N VAL A 12 2.49 -3.74 2.54
CA VAL A 12 2.96 -5.07 2.95
C VAL A 12 2.60 -6.02 1.82
N VAL A 13 3.60 -6.69 1.25
CA VAL A 13 3.45 -7.45 0.00
C VAL A 13 3.88 -8.90 0.20
N ARG A 14 3.32 -9.80 -0.60
CA ARG A 14 3.77 -11.21 -0.63
C ARG A 14 4.94 -11.33 -1.60
N LEU A 15 6.12 -11.71 -1.09
CA LEU A 15 7.26 -12.07 -1.93
C LEU A 15 7.05 -13.44 -2.56
N LEU A 16 7.14 -13.51 -3.89
CA LEU A 16 6.99 -14.75 -4.65
C LEU A 16 8.33 -15.33 -5.11
N ARG A 17 9.23 -14.47 -5.59
CA ARG A 17 10.52 -14.87 -6.16
C ARG A 17 11.50 -13.72 -6.10
N VAL A 18 12.78 -14.06 -5.96
CA VAL A 18 13.92 -13.14 -6.01
C VAL A 18 14.77 -13.49 -7.23
N GLU A 19 15.13 -12.48 -8.01
CA GLU A 19 16.14 -12.53 -9.07
C GLU A 19 17.16 -11.40 -8.85
N PRO A 20 18.35 -11.44 -9.48
CA PRO A 20 19.32 -10.37 -9.37
C PRO A 20 18.72 -9.01 -9.75
N GLY A 21 18.54 -8.13 -8.76
CA GLY A 21 17.95 -6.80 -8.93
C GLY A 21 16.43 -6.75 -9.10
N ILE A 22 15.71 -7.87 -8.98
CA ILE A 22 14.25 -7.94 -9.19
C ILE A 22 13.56 -8.74 -8.07
N LEU A 23 12.48 -8.17 -7.53
CA LEU A 23 11.56 -8.86 -6.62
C LEU A 23 10.21 -9.03 -7.30
N HIS A 24 9.75 -10.28 -7.42
CA HIS A 24 8.39 -10.58 -7.86
C HIS A 24 7.48 -10.62 -6.64
N VAL A 25 6.47 -9.75 -6.62
CA VAL A 25 5.57 -9.57 -5.47
C VAL A 25 4.10 -9.62 -5.88
N GLN A 26 3.24 -9.90 -4.90
CA GLN A 26 1.78 -9.86 -4.99
C GLN A 26 1.20 -9.00 -3.87
N ASP A 27 -0.11 -8.74 -3.95
CA ASP A 27 -0.87 -7.96 -2.97
C ASP A 27 -0.42 -6.48 -2.90
N VAL A 28 -0.09 -5.90 -4.06
CA VAL A 28 0.37 -4.51 -4.18
C VAL A 28 -0.77 -3.53 -4.46
N ASP A 29 -0.66 -2.32 -3.93
CA ASP A 29 -1.59 -1.19 -4.14
C ASP A 29 -0.90 0.04 -4.77
N ILE A 30 0.14 -0.21 -5.56
CA ILE A 30 0.98 0.79 -6.24
C ILE A 30 0.74 0.80 -7.74
N VAL A 31 0.96 1.94 -8.39
CA VAL A 31 0.84 2.07 -9.85
C VAL A 31 2.19 1.85 -10.53
N ASP A 32 2.17 1.38 -11.78
CA ASP A 32 3.39 1.18 -12.57
C ASP A 32 4.23 2.47 -12.67
N GLY A 33 5.55 2.30 -12.59
CA GLY A 33 6.52 3.40 -12.58
C GLY A 33 6.61 4.20 -11.26
N THR A 34 5.89 3.81 -10.20
CA THR A 34 6.02 4.46 -8.89
C THR A 34 7.45 4.27 -8.34
N PRO A 35 8.17 5.34 -7.94
CA PRO A 35 9.52 5.22 -7.38
C PRO A 35 9.53 4.45 -6.06
N LEU A 36 10.47 3.50 -5.94
CA LEU A 36 10.71 2.76 -4.72
C LEU A 36 11.71 3.51 -3.84
N LEU A 37 11.38 3.71 -2.57
CA LEU A 37 12.24 4.39 -1.61
C LEU A 37 13.05 3.40 -0.75
N ASP A 38 12.45 2.29 -0.36
CA ASP A 38 12.99 1.40 0.67
C ASP A 38 12.30 0.02 0.65
N ILE A 39 13.02 -1.01 1.13
CA ILE A 39 12.51 -2.37 1.31
C ILE A 39 12.95 -2.86 2.70
N LYS A 40 12.01 -3.42 3.46
CA LYS A 40 12.27 -4.02 4.77
C LYS A 40 11.59 -5.39 4.88
N PRO A 41 12.18 -6.37 5.59
CA PRO A 41 11.48 -7.61 5.88
C PRO A 41 10.26 -7.34 6.76
N TYR A 42 9.14 -8.00 6.44
CA TYR A 42 8.00 -8.06 7.34
C TYR A 42 8.25 -9.11 8.42
N VAL A 43 8.26 -8.71 9.68
CA VAL A 43 8.50 -9.56 10.83
C VAL A 43 7.28 -9.52 11.75
N PRO A 44 6.42 -10.57 11.72
CA PRO A 44 5.16 -10.61 12.47
C PRO A 44 5.29 -10.24 13.95
N GLN A 45 6.40 -10.62 14.59
CA GLN A 45 6.68 -10.36 16.00
C GLN A 45 6.75 -8.87 16.36
N PHE A 46 7.04 -7.98 15.40
CA PHE A 46 7.16 -6.53 15.65
C PHE A 46 6.15 -5.70 14.84
N ASP A 47 5.75 -6.21 13.67
CA ASP A 47 4.88 -5.48 12.73
C ASP A 47 3.39 -5.71 13.00
N ILE A 48 3.01 -6.82 13.65
CA ILE A 48 1.64 -7.04 14.11
C ILE A 48 1.45 -6.35 15.46
N ARG A 49 0.51 -5.42 15.52
CA ARG A 49 0.14 -4.70 16.74
C ARG A 49 -1.36 -4.77 16.96
N GLU A 50 -1.77 -4.84 18.22
CA GLU A 50 -3.16 -4.64 18.58
C GLU A 50 -3.55 -3.18 18.26
N VAL A 51 -4.54 -3.01 17.40
CA VAL A 51 -5.01 -1.69 16.96
C VAL A 51 -6.22 -1.30 17.78
N GLN A 52 -6.07 -0.28 18.64
CA GLN A 52 -7.18 0.23 19.45
C GLN A 52 -8.07 1.23 18.69
N ARG A 53 -7.50 1.97 17.73
CA ARG A 53 -8.16 3.04 16.96
C ARG A 53 -7.59 3.14 15.55
N ILE A 54 -8.43 3.50 14.59
CA ILE A 54 -8.02 3.75 13.18
C ILE A 54 -8.18 5.24 12.80
N GLY A 55 -8.47 6.09 13.77
CA GLY A 55 -8.45 7.55 13.63
C GLY A 55 -9.53 8.07 12.68
N TRP A 56 -9.17 8.98 11.78
CA TRP A 56 -10.12 9.59 10.83
C TRP A 56 -10.79 8.59 9.88
N LEU A 57 -10.30 7.34 9.81
CA LEU A 57 -10.93 6.28 9.04
C LEU A 57 -12.14 5.67 9.77
N GLU A 58 -12.28 5.83 11.09
CA GLU A 58 -13.38 5.26 11.89
C GLU A 58 -14.76 5.62 11.31
N GLU A 59 -14.96 6.87 10.89
CA GLU A 59 -16.21 7.37 10.31
C GLU A 59 -16.48 6.83 8.89
N ASN A 60 -15.45 6.33 8.20
CA ASN A 60 -15.52 6.01 6.78
C ASN A 60 -15.17 4.55 6.47
N VAL A 61 -14.76 3.74 7.46
CA VAL A 61 -14.29 2.36 7.25
C VAL A 61 -15.37 1.48 6.62
N GLN A 62 -16.64 1.72 6.94
CA GLN A 62 -17.77 1.00 6.36
C GLN A 62 -17.90 1.21 4.84
N LYS A 63 -17.40 2.35 4.33
CA LYS A 63 -17.40 2.68 2.90
C LYS A 63 -16.31 1.93 2.12
N VAL A 64 -15.26 1.44 2.79
CA VAL A 64 -14.13 0.76 2.14
C VAL A 64 -14.61 -0.46 1.34
N SER A 65 -15.48 -1.28 1.92
CA SER A 65 -16.05 -2.46 1.26
C SER A 65 -16.84 -2.16 -0.02
N ARG A 66 -17.33 -0.92 -0.17
CA ARG A 66 -18.15 -0.47 -1.31
C ARG A 66 -17.41 0.47 -2.25
N SER A 67 -16.24 0.96 -1.83
CA SER A 67 -15.44 1.89 -2.61
C SER A 67 -14.72 1.12 -3.72
N ARG A 68 -14.80 1.66 -4.94
CA ARG A 68 -14.04 1.18 -6.09
C ARG A 68 -13.12 2.30 -6.56
N ASP A 69 -12.05 1.91 -7.25
CA ASP A 69 -11.20 2.86 -7.97
C ASP A 69 -12.08 3.72 -8.88
N ASP A 70 -11.98 5.03 -8.69
CA ASP A 70 -12.69 6.04 -9.46
C ASP A 70 -11.85 6.55 -10.65
N GLY A 71 -10.76 5.86 -10.97
CA GLY A 71 -9.96 6.11 -12.15
C GLY A 71 -9.03 7.31 -12.01
N ARG A 72 -8.81 7.84 -10.80
CA ARG A 72 -7.88 8.94 -10.52
C ARG A 72 -6.44 8.66 -10.96
N PHE A 73 -6.09 7.40 -11.18
CA PHE A 73 -4.76 6.94 -11.57
C PHE A 73 -4.65 6.53 -13.04
N LYS A 74 -5.74 6.58 -13.81
CA LYS A 74 -5.68 6.33 -15.25
C LYS A 74 -4.90 7.46 -15.92
N LYS A 75 -3.90 7.11 -16.75
CA LYS A 75 -3.27 8.10 -17.64
C LYS A 75 -4.38 8.71 -18.50
N LYS A 76 -4.48 10.04 -18.50
CA LYS A 76 -5.27 10.74 -19.53
C LYS A 76 -4.62 10.43 -20.89
N PRO A 77 -5.43 10.27 -21.95
CA PRO A 77 -4.92 10.08 -23.30
C PRO A 77 -4.02 11.25 -23.72
#